data_AF-A0A949UVQ9-F1
#
_entry.id   AF-A0A949UVQ9-F1
#
_cell.length_a   1.000
_cell.length_b   1.000
_cell.length_c   1.000
_cell.angle_alpha   90.00
_cell.angle_beta   90.00
_cell.angle_gamma   90.00
#
_symmetry.space_group_name_H-M   'P 1'
#
loop_
_entity.id
_entity.type
_entity.pdbx_description
1 polymer ?
#
loop_
_entity_poly.entity_id
_entity_poly.type
_entity_poly.pdbx_seq_one_letter_code
_entity_poly.pdbx_strand_id
1 'polypeptide(L)'
;QAGTPEQPYYTNSSQLPVGFTDDPFDALERQEALQTKYTGGTVLHLYMGERLSSGTACRELVKRSLTRFRLPYITVTPTFSICPQHGYLAGEHPFCPKCDEERLAEKRRRQQLQAA
;
A
#
# COMPACT_ATOMS: atom_id res chain seq x y z
N GLN A 1 7.68 -12.83 17.34
CA GLN A 1 8.40 -11.54 17.30
C GLN A 1 8.63 -11.21 15.83
N ALA A 2 8.46 -9.95 15.42
CA ALA A 2 8.63 -9.53 14.03
C ALA A 2 9.95 -8.76 13.85
N GLY A 3 10.36 -8.53 12.61
CA GLY A 3 11.64 -7.90 12.27
C GLY A 3 12.80 -8.88 12.14
N THR A 4 14.02 -8.36 12.08
CA THR A 4 15.25 -9.18 11.99
C THR A 4 15.81 -9.42 13.41
N PRO A 5 16.76 -10.37 13.58
CA PRO A 5 17.44 -10.53 14.87
C PRO A 5 18.13 -9.25 15.38
N GLU A 6 18.64 -8.43 14.46
CA GLU A 6 19.33 -7.17 14.77
C GLU A 6 18.36 -6.01 15.00
N GLN A 7 17.17 -6.05 14.39
CA GLN A 7 16.14 -5.03 14.49
C GLN A 7 14.77 -5.65 14.79
N PRO A 8 14.61 -6.26 15.97
CA PRO A 8 13.34 -6.85 16.36
C PRO A 8 12.36 -5.74 16.74
N TYR A 9 11.08 -5.96 16.44
CA TYR A 9 10.01 -5.10 16.91
C TYR A 9 8.77 -5.91 17.31
N TYR A 10 7.95 -5.27 18.13
CA TYR A 10 6.63 -5.79 18.47
C TYR A 10 5.62 -5.40 17.41
N THR A 11 4.74 -6.33 17.10
CA THR A 11 3.52 -6.04 16.37
C THR A 11 2.55 -5.34 17.31
N ASN A 12 1.89 -4.29 16.83
CA ASN A 12 0.94 -3.52 17.63
C ASN A 12 -0.26 -4.39 18.02
N SER A 13 -0.61 -4.39 19.31
CA SER A 13 -1.79 -5.13 19.83
C SER A 13 -1.81 -6.61 19.40
N SER A 14 -2.93 -7.09 18.89
CA SER A 14 -3.13 -8.45 18.36
C SER A 14 -3.12 -8.51 16.83
N GLN A 15 -2.54 -7.50 16.18
CA GLN A 15 -2.45 -7.42 14.72
C GLN A 15 -1.61 -8.58 14.17
N LEU A 16 -1.78 -8.86 12.88
CA LEU A 16 -0.90 -9.78 12.17
C LEU A 16 0.53 -9.19 12.11
N PRO A 17 1.58 -10.04 12.13
CA PRO A 17 2.94 -9.59 11.86
C PRO A 17 3.03 -8.86 10.50
N VAL A 18 3.93 -7.89 10.41
CA VAL A 18 4.20 -7.19 9.14
C VAL A 18 4.66 -8.21 8.09
N GLY A 19 4.11 -8.10 6.88
CA GLY A 19 4.43 -9.01 5.77
C GLY A 19 3.84 -10.41 5.91
N PHE A 20 2.90 -10.63 6.84
CA PHE A 20 2.26 -11.93 7.00
C PHE A 20 1.41 -12.34 5.78
N THR A 21 0.67 -11.40 5.21
CA THR A 21 -0.15 -11.62 4.01
C THR A 21 -0.35 -10.30 3.28
N ASP A 22 -0.38 -10.37 1.94
CA ASP A 22 -0.72 -9.25 1.06
C ASP A 22 -2.21 -9.26 0.66
N ASP A 23 -2.96 -10.32 1.03
CA ASP A 23 -4.40 -10.41 0.77
C ASP A 23 -5.19 -9.73 1.90
N PRO A 24 -5.86 -8.59 1.64
CA PRO A 24 -6.64 -7.91 2.66
C PRO A 24 -7.81 -8.75 3.17
N PHE A 25 -8.38 -9.66 2.39
CA PHE A 25 -9.49 -10.49 2.83
C PHE A 25 -9.05 -11.61 3.77
N ASP A 26 -7.89 -12.23 3.51
CA ASP A 26 -7.27 -13.17 4.45
C ASP A 26 -6.90 -12.48 5.76
N ALA A 27 -6.38 -11.24 5.69
CA ALA A 27 -6.12 -10.43 6.88
C ALA A 27 -7.39 -10.16 7.69
N LEU A 28 -8.48 -9.76 7.03
CA LEU A 28 -9.79 -9.52 7.65
C LEU A 28 -10.32 -10.78 8.35
N GLU A 29 -10.27 -11.93 7.67
CA GLU A 29 -10.79 -13.20 8.20
C GLU A 29 -10.03 -13.66 9.44
N ARG A 30 -8.70 -13.58 9.42
CA ARG A 30 -7.86 -13.96 10.58
C ARG A 30 -8.04 -13.04 11.77
N GLN A 31 -8.35 -11.78 11.52
CA GLN A 31 -8.41 -10.76 12.57
C GLN A 31 -9.82 -10.59 13.15
N GLU A 32 -10.89 -10.94 12.45
CA GLU A 32 -12.28 -10.71 12.89
C GLU A 32 -12.53 -11.19 14.33
N ALA A 33 -12.19 -12.44 14.65
CA ALA A 33 -12.47 -13.04 15.96
C ALA A 33 -11.72 -12.38 17.13
N LEU A 34 -10.57 -11.75 16.88
CA LEU A 34 -9.79 -11.04 17.89
C LEU A 34 -10.23 -9.59 17.99
N GLN A 35 -10.37 -8.93 16.85
CA GLN A 35 -10.68 -7.51 16.78
C GLN A 35 -12.08 -7.19 17.32
N THR A 36 -13.05 -8.09 17.16
CA THR A 36 -14.39 -7.97 17.74
C THR A 36 -14.42 -8.00 19.28
N LYS A 37 -13.35 -8.46 19.94
CA LYS A 37 -13.26 -8.48 21.41
C LYS A 37 -12.83 -7.14 22.00
N TYR A 38 -12.28 -6.22 21.19
CA TYR A 38 -11.85 -4.91 21.67
C TYR A 38 -13.04 -3.96 21.74
N THR A 39 -13.41 -3.56 22.96
CA THR A 39 -14.49 -2.59 23.22
C THR A 39 -13.98 -1.17 23.46
N GLY A 40 -12.71 -1.02 23.87
CA GLY A 40 -12.04 0.27 24.09
C GLY A 40 -11.49 0.93 22.81
N GLY A 41 -11.74 0.31 21.65
CA GLY A 41 -11.26 0.78 20.36
C GLY A 41 -10.24 -0.17 19.73
N THR A 42 -10.43 -0.41 18.43
CA THR A 42 -9.43 -1.04 17.57
C THR A 42 -9.57 -0.54 16.15
N VAL A 43 -8.50 -0.67 15.37
CA VAL A 43 -8.47 -0.38 13.93
C VAL A 43 -7.67 -1.45 13.24
N LEU A 44 -8.18 -2.00 12.14
CA LEU A 44 -7.42 -2.89 11.26
C LEU A 44 -6.90 -2.09 10.06
N HIS A 45 -5.59 -2.14 9.84
CA HIS A 45 -4.94 -1.48 8.71
C HIS A 45 -4.84 -2.43 7.52
N LEU A 46 -5.49 -2.07 6.41
CA LEU A 46 -5.35 -2.78 5.15
C LEU A 46 -4.34 -2.00 4.29
N TYR A 47 -3.09 -2.48 4.28
CA TYR A 47 -2.02 -1.92 3.44
C TYR A 47 -2.12 -2.52 2.04
N MET A 48 -2.17 -1.66 1.01
CA MET A 48 -2.23 -2.10 -0.39
C MET A 48 -0.87 -1.85 -1.04
N GLY A 49 -0.33 -2.84 -1.76
CA GLY A 49 0.96 -2.72 -2.45
C GLY A 49 0.99 -1.64 -3.54
N GLU A 50 -0.18 -1.21 -4.04
CA GLU A 50 -0.29 -0.18 -5.06
C GLU A 50 -1.49 0.74 -4.84
N ARG A 51 -1.59 1.76 -5.69
CA ARG A 51 -2.69 2.71 -5.68
C ARG A 51 -3.97 2.00 -6.11
N LEU A 52 -5.07 2.23 -5.37
CA LEU A 52 -6.39 1.77 -5.79
C LEU A 52 -6.76 2.37 -7.14
N SER A 53 -7.34 1.52 -8.01
CA SER A 53 -7.68 1.88 -9.39
C SER A 53 -8.66 3.04 -9.50
N SER A 54 -9.56 3.22 -8.51
CA SER A 54 -10.49 4.33 -8.44
C SER A 54 -11.08 4.51 -7.04
N GLY A 55 -11.69 5.68 -6.78
CA GLY A 55 -12.50 5.90 -5.58
C GLY A 55 -13.68 4.92 -5.47
N THR A 56 -14.27 4.52 -6.61
CA THR A 56 -15.33 3.50 -6.65
C THR A 56 -14.81 2.13 -6.21
N ALA A 57 -13.62 1.73 -6.65
CA ALA A 57 -13.00 0.48 -6.20
C ALA A 57 -12.74 0.49 -4.69
N CYS A 58 -12.25 1.62 -4.16
CA CYS A 58 -12.09 1.81 -2.71
C CYS A 58 -13.43 1.69 -1.97
N ARG A 59 -14.48 2.34 -2.48
CA ARG A 59 -15.83 2.26 -1.90
C ARG A 59 -16.33 0.82 -1.84
N GLU A 60 -16.19 0.07 -2.93
CA GLU A 60 -16.65 -1.33 -2.96
C GLU A 60 -15.82 -2.22 -2.04
N LEU A 61 -14.51 -1.98 -1.92
CA LEU A 61 -13.66 -2.66 -0.94
C LEU A 61 -14.15 -2.40 0.49
N VAL A 62 -14.31 -1.14 0.88
CA VAL A 62 -14.81 -0.76 2.21
C VAL A 62 -16.18 -1.37 2.47
N LYS A 63 -17.11 -1.26 1.52
CA LYS A 63 -18.45 -1.84 1.63
C LYS A 63 -18.36 -3.35 1.85
N ARG A 64 -17.57 -4.07 1.06
CA ARG A 64 -17.42 -5.53 1.16
C ARG A 64 -16.78 -5.96 2.47
N SER A 65 -15.79 -5.22 2.96
CA SER A 65 -15.16 -5.49 4.25
C SER A 65 -16.15 -5.33 5.40
N LEU A 66 -16.90 -4.23 5.44
CA LEU A 66 -17.81 -3.93 6.55
C LEU A 66 -19.13 -4.71 6.49
N THR A 67 -19.52 -5.27 5.33
CA THR A 67 -20.72 -6.12 5.24
C THR A 67 -20.42 -7.60 5.49
N ARG A 68 -19.20 -8.07 5.21
CA ARG A 68 -18.83 -9.48 5.38
C ARG A 68 -18.17 -9.78 6.72
N PHE A 69 -17.54 -8.79 7.36
CA PHE A 69 -16.82 -8.96 8.61
C PHE A 69 -17.35 -7.99 9.67
N ARG A 70 -17.36 -8.42 10.93
CA ARG A 70 -17.84 -7.62 12.09
C ARG A 70 -16.76 -6.68 12.65
N LEU A 71 -15.92 -6.13 11.78
CA LEU A 71 -14.83 -5.25 12.19
C LEU A 71 -15.35 -3.81 12.35
N PRO A 72 -15.18 -3.17 13.52
CA PRO A 72 -15.81 -1.88 13.80
C PRO A 72 -15.13 -0.72 13.06
N TYR A 73 -13.85 -0.85 12.73
CA TYR A 73 -13.07 0.23 12.11
C TYR A 73 -11.91 -0.34 11.29
N ILE A 74 -11.83 0.07 10.03
CA ILE A 74 -10.75 -0.28 9.11
C ILE A 74 -10.16 0.99 8.50
N THR A 75 -8.91 0.89 8.05
CA THR A 75 -8.30 1.86 7.14
C THR A 75 -7.84 1.14 5.88
N VAL A 76 -7.85 1.87 4.75
CA VAL A 76 -7.29 1.40 3.49
C VAL A 76 -6.15 2.33 3.12
N THR A 77 -4.93 1.80 3.10
CA THR A 77 -3.71 2.57 2.91
C THR A 77 -3.02 2.13 1.62
N PRO A 78 -3.27 2.83 0.50
CA PRO A 78 -2.59 2.54 -0.76
C PRO A 78 -1.16 3.08 -0.79
N THR A 79 -0.29 2.38 -1.49
CA THR A 79 1.08 2.84 -1.77
C THR A 79 1.13 3.67 -3.05
N PHE A 80 1.76 4.85 -2.96
CA PHE A 80 2.02 5.74 -4.07
C PHE A 80 3.30 6.54 -3.83
N SER A 81 3.89 7.04 -4.91
CA SER A 81 5.07 7.91 -4.87
C SER A 81 4.72 9.29 -5.41
N ILE A 82 5.42 10.34 -4.96
CA ILE A 82 5.20 11.71 -5.45
C ILE A 82 6.44 12.19 -6.19
N CYS A 83 6.26 12.52 -7.47
CA CYS A 83 7.25 13.21 -8.27
C CYS A 83 6.95 14.72 -8.29
N PRO A 84 7.93 15.60 -8.04
CA PRO A 84 7.74 17.05 -8.16
C PRO A 84 7.29 17.53 -9.55
N GLN A 85 7.62 16.78 -10.61
CA GLN A 85 7.29 17.11 -12.00
C GLN A 85 5.99 16.43 -12.47
N HIS A 86 5.77 15.17 -12.11
CA HIS A 86 4.66 14.35 -12.63
C HIS A 86 3.53 14.09 -11.63
N GLY A 87 3.67 14.56 -10.38
CA GLY A 87 2.68 14.36 -9.33
C GLY A 87 2.64 12.91 -8.82
N TYR A 88 1.43 12.41 -8.55
CA TYR A 88 1.22 11.08 -7.99
C TYR A 88 1.53 9.96 -8.99
N LEU A 89 2.31 8.99 -8.54
CA LEU A 89 2.67 7.75 -9.24
C LEU A 89 2.08 6.56 -8.47
N ALA A 90 1.56 5.57 -9.19
CA ALA A 90 1.04 4.36 -8.55
C ALA A 90 2.19 3.48 -8.04
N GLY A 91 2.11 3.00 -6.80
CA GLY A 91 3.13 2.13 -6.23
C GLY A 91 4.38 2.87 -5.72
N GLU A 92 5.32 2.07 -5.23
CA GLU A 92 6.60 2.53 -4.69
C GLU A 92 7.64 2.67 -5.80
N HIS A 93 8.19 3.87 -5.92
CA HIS A 93 9.19 4.23 -6.91
C HIS A 93 10.30 5.04 -6.24
N PRO A 94 11.52 4.48 -6.11
CA PRO A 94 12.68 5.24 -5.63
C PRO A 94 13.04 6.42 -6.55
N PHE A 95 12.81 6.25 -7.86
CA PHE A 95 13.01 7.27 -8.90
C PHE A 95 11.78 7.33 -9.80
N CYS A 96 11.43 8.53 -10.26
CA CYS A 96 10.26 8.71 -11.14
C CYS A 96 10.50 8.05 -12.51
N PRO A 97 9.73 7.02 -12.89
CA PRO A 97 9.94 6.31 -14.15
C PRO A 97 9.71 7.24 -15.37
N LYS A 98 8.82 8.22 -15.23
CA LYS A 98 8.55 9.21 -16.28
C LYS A 98 9.71 10.19 -16.48
N CYS A 99 10.32 10.68 -15.40
CA CYS A 99 11.53 11.50 -15.49
C CYS A 99 12.67 10.73 -16.15
N ASP A 100 12.84 9.45 -15.81
CA ASP A 100 13.89 8.62 -16.38
C ASP A 100 13.69 8.40 -17.88
N GLU A 101 12.47 8.11 -18.31
CA GLU A 101 12.10 8.00 -19.72
C GLU A 101 12.37 9.31 -20.49
N GLU A 102 11.97 10.45 -19.93
CA GLU A 102 12.21 11.78 -20.52
C GLU A 102 13.71 12.05 -20.71
N ARG A 103 14.53 11.76 -19.69
CA ARG A 103 15.99 11.93 -19.73
C ARG A 103 16.65 10.98 -20.73
N LEU A 104 16.18 9.74 -20.83
CA LEU A 104 16.67 8.78 -21.82
C LEU A 104 16.31 9.21 -23.25
N ALA A 105 15.09 9.72 -23.45
CA ALA A 105 14.68 10.27 -24.74
C ALA A 105 15.53 11.49 -25.13
N GLU A 106 15.82 12.38 -24.19
CA GLU A 106 16.69 13.53 -24.44
C GLU A 106 18.11 13.13 -24.80
N LYS A 107 18.71 12.17 -24.06
CA LYS A 107 20.04 11.63 -24.38
C LYS A 107 20.08 11.06 -25.80
N ARG A 108 19.07 10.29 -26.20
CA ARG A 108 18.97 9.72 -27.55
C ARG A 108 18.91 10.80 -28.63
N ARG A 109 18.10 11.85 -28.43
CA ARG A 109 18.02 12.99 -29.37
C ARG A 109 19.36 13.71 -29.50
N ARG A 110 20.05 13.98 -28.40
CA ARG A 110 21.38 14.64 -28.42
C ARG A 110 22.42 13.81 -29.15
N GLN A 111 22.44 12.50 -28.96
CA GLN A 111 23.36 11.60 -29.66
C GLN A 111 23.09 11.57 -31.17
N GLN A 112 21.82 11.58 -31.58
CA GLN A 112 21.47 11.65 -33.01
C GLN A 112 21.92 12.95 -33.66
N LEU A 113 21.76 14.09 -32.97
CA LEU A 113 22.21 15.40 -33.45
C LEU A 113 23.74 15.51 -33.54
N GLN A 114 24.48 14.81 -32.66
CA GLN A 114 25.95 14.79 -32.70
C GLN A 114 26.51 13.85 -33.77
N ALA A 115 25.71 12.90 -34.25
CA ALA A 115 26.08 11.94 -35.28
C ALA A 115 25.67 12.36 -36.70
N ALA A 116 24.94 13.47 -36.83
CA ALA A 116 24.53 14.11 -38.09
C ALA A 116 25.43 15.31 -38.39
#